data_AF-A0A7C5NUG2-F1
#
_entry.id   AF-A0A7C5NUG2-F1
#
_cell.length_a   1.000
_cell.length_b   1.000
_cell.length_c   1.000
_cell.angle_alpha   90.00
_cell.angle_beta   90.00
_cell.angle_gamma   90.00
#
_symmetry.space_group_name_H-M   'P 1'
#
loop_
_entity.id
_entity.type
_entity.pdbx_description
1 polymer ?
#
loop_
_entity_poly.entity_id
_entity_poly.type
_entity_poly.pdbx_seq_one_letter_code
_entity_poly.pdbx_strand_id
1 'polypeptide(L)'
;MMFFIGILNVENYPVHEEQLNTLRQSLKYRTRLKYKSNDKYKVEFAKTVIEYFVNNQDLSLVIKKVPYPNTGQLNNPSFASLSYQKINFYKELLDDMLSTNKIPSKIITKYQSINGPSGIFNSKFQSETNKDFEAKVTYNSNLLQMASFLCSSIASDVRKVARVSKKVEVTNYLKSLLNIDSFNTNMDNGKIIIKI
;
A
#
# COMPACT_ATOMS: atom_id res chain seq x y z
N MET A 1 11.99 7.25 14.26
CA MET A 1 10.65 7.24 13.61
C MET A 1 10.62 6.12 12.57
N MET A 2 9.46 5.58 12.17
CA MET A 2 9.37 4.52 11.15
C MET A 2 8.25 4.83 10.16
N PHE A 3 8.38 4.41 8.91
CA PHE A 3 7.33 4.50 7.89
C PHE A 3 7.13 3.16 7.19
N PHE A 4 6.07 3.05 6.40
CA PHE A 4 5.73 1.84 5.66
C PHE A 4 5.57 2.19 4.19
N ILE A 5 6.13 1.36 3.33
CA ILE A 5 5.88 1.38 1.88
C ILE A 5 5.19 0.06 1.54
N GLY A 6 4.13 0.11 0.75
CA GLY A 6 3.46 -1.07 0.24
C GLY A 6 3.32 -1.02 -1.27
N ILE A 7 3.47 -2.18 -1.92
CA ILE A 7 3.18 -2.40 -3.33
C ILE A 7 2.07 -3.45 -3.41
N LEU A 8 0.96 -3.07 -4.05
CA LEU A 8 -0.07 -4.00 -4.48
C LEU A 8 0.26 -4.37 -5.92
N ASN A 9 0.61 -5.63 -6.16
CA ASN A 9 0.66 -6.19 -7.50
C ASN A 9 -0.74 -6.57 -7.95
N VAL A 10 -1.05 -6.26 -9.20
CA VAL A 10 -2.36 -6.42 -9.80
C VAL A 10 -2.16 -6.95 -11.20
N GLU A 11 -2.51 -8.21 -11.43
CA GLU A 11 -2.70 -8.73 -12.77
C GLU A 11 -4.06 -8.25 -13.30
N ASN A 12 -4.28 -8.20 -14.62
CA ASN A 12 -5.59 -7.81 -15.19
C ASN A 12 -6.18 -6.49 -14.63
N TYR A 13 -5.33 -5.46 -14.46
CA TYR A 13 -5.67 -4.17 -13.82
C TYR A 13 -7.07 -3.59 -14.13
N PRO A 14 -7.54 -3.52 -15.41
CA PRO A 14 -8.85 -2.97 -15.72
C PRO A 14 -10.01 -3.73 -15.06
N VAL A 15 -9.93 -5.06 -15.01
CA VAL A 15 -10.97 -5.94 -14.45
C VAL A 15 -11.13 -5.66 -12.95
N HIS A 16 -10.03 -5.52 -12.22
CA HIS A 16 -10.13 -5.27 -10.78
C HIS A 16 -10.58 -3.84 -10.44
N GLU A 17 -10.26 -2.83 -11.25
CA GLU A 17 -10.85 -1.49 -11.08
C GLU A 17 -12.37 -1.52 -11.27
N GLU A 18 -12.84 -2.19 -12.32
CA GLU A 18 -14.27 -2.33 -12.62
C GLU A 18 -14.99 -3.09 -11.51
N GLN A 19 -14.45 -4.23 -11.08
CA GLN A 19 -15.04 -5.03 -10.01
C GLN A 19 -15.14 -4.25 -8.69
N LEU A 20 -14.10 -3.51 -8.31
CA LEU A 20 -14.14 -2.65 -7.12
C LEU A 20 -15.16 -1.50 -7.26
N ASN A 21 -15.36 -0.99 -8.48
CA ASN A 21 -16.39 0.00 -8.76
C ASN A 21 -17.80 -0.61 -8.63
N THR A 22 -18.02 -1.83 -9.12
CA THR A 22 -19.28 -2.57 -8.98
C THR A 22 -19.62 -2.82 -7.51
N LEU A 23 -18.65 -3.30 -6.71
CA LEU A 23 -18.81 -3.49 -5.26
C LEU A 23 -19.14 -2.18 -4.53
N ARG A 24 -18.54 -1.08 -4.97
CA ARG A 24 -18.81 0.25 -4.41
C ARG A 24 -20.24 0.70 -4.69
N GLN A 25 -20.72 0.48 -5.91
CA GLN A 25 -22.06 0.85 -6.33
C GLN A 25 -23.13 0.00 -5.62
N SER A 26 -22.91 -1.32 -5.51
CA SER A 26 -23.84 -2.23 -4.82
C SER A 26 -24.00 -1.87 -3.34
N LEU A 27 -22.91 -1.50 -2.68
CA LEU A 27 -22.90 -1.06 -1.27
C LEU A 27 -23.22 0.44 -1.10
N LYS A 28 -23.57 1.15 -2.18
CA LYS A 28 -23.91 2.58 -2.19
C LYS A 28 -22.84 3.47 -1.52
N TYR A 29 -21.56 3.07 -1.55
CA TYR A 29 -20.47 3.75 -0.87
C TYR A 29 -19.81 4.84 -1.74
N ARG A 30 -20.23 6.10 -1.56
CA ARG A 30 -19.80 7.21 -2.43
C ARG A 30 -18.48 7.88 -2.06
N THR A 31 -17.98 7.68 -0.85
CA THR A 31 -16.81 8.41 -0.33
C THR A 31 -15.51 7.67 -0.61
N ARG A 32 -14.36 8.35 -0.55
CA ARG A 32 -13.05 7.68 -0.73
C ARG A 32 -12.78 6.71 0.41
N LEU A 33 -12.39 5.48 0.07
CA LEU A 33 -11.91 4.51 1.05
C LEU A 33 -10.56 4.99 1.60
N LYS A 34 -10.59 5.49 2.83
CA LYS A 34 -9.43 6.01 3.56
C LYS A 34 -9.41 5.46 4.96
N TYR A 35 -8.27 4.90 5.38
CA TYR A 35 -8.13 4.33 6.72
C TYR A 35 -8.47 5.33 7.83
N LYS A 36 -8.01 6.58 7.70
CA LYS A 36 -8.26 7.67 8.65
C LYS A 36 -9.70 8.20 8.66
N SER A 37 -10.57 7.82 7.73
CA SER A 37 -11.96 8.30 7.69
C SER A 37 -12.77 7.77 8.88
N ASN A 38 -13.67 8.60 9.43
CA ASN A 38 -14.59 8.22 10.51
C ASN A 38 -15.98 7.77 10.01
N ASP A 39 -16.16 7.72 8.68
CA ASP A 39 -17.40 7.29 8.03
C ASP A 39 -17.84 5.89 8.53
N LYS A 40 -19.10 5.78 8.95
CA LYS A 40 -19.68 4.52 9.46
C LYS A 40 -19.92 3.51 8.33
N TYR A 41 -20.28 3.97 7.14
CA TYR A 41 -20.55 3.12 5.97
C TYR A 41 -19.26 2.55 5.35
N LYS A 42 -18.10 3.08 5.75
CA LYS A 42 -16.79 2.58 5.31
C LYS A 42 -16.53 1.15 5.77
N VAL A 43 -17.04 0.73 6.94
CA VAL A 43 -16.64 -0.55 7.53
C VAL A 43 -17.07 -1.71 6.64
N GLU A 44 -18.33 -1.73 6.21
CA GLU A 44 -18.89 -2.74 5.32
C GLU A 44 -18.12 -2.80 3.99
N PHE A 45 -18.00 -1.66 3.30
CA PHE A 45 -17.23 -1.60 2.05
C PHE A 45 -15.76 -2.02 2.24
N ALA A 46 -15.13 -1.64 3.35
CA ALA A 46 -13.75 -2.04 3.62
C ALA A 46 -13.60 -3.55 3.83
N LYS A 47 -14.56 -4.21 4.50
CA LYS A 47 -14.57 -5.67 4.67
C LYS A 47 -14.74 -6.37 3.32
N THR A 48 -15.65 -5.91 2.48
CA THR A 48 -15.83 -6.47 1.13
C THR A 48 -14.60 -6.27 0.25
N VAL A 49 -13.91 -5.13 0.35
CA VAL A 49 -12.63 -4.89 -0.35
C VAL A 49 -11.53 -5.81 0.18
N ILE A 50 -11.51 -6.10 1.48
CA ILE A 50 -10.58 -7.04 2.10
C ILE A 50 -10.86 -8.47 1.64
N GLU A 51 -12.11 -8.92 1.66
CA GLU A 51 -12.51 -10.24 1.13
C GLU A 51 -12.14 -10.38 -0.33
N TYR A 52 -12.44 -9.35 -1.13
CA TYR A 52 -12.05 -9.33 -2.53
C TYR A 52 -10.54 -9.50 -2.67
N PHE A 53 -9.74 -8.73 -1.94
CA PHE A 53 -8.29 -8.89 -1.96
C PHE A 53 -7.84 -10.30 -1.57
N VAL A 54 -8.36 -10.85 -0.46
CA VAL A 54 -7.95 -12.15 0.08
C VAL A 54 -8.43 -13.34 -0.78
N ASN A 55 -9.45 -13.16 -1.61
CA ASN A 55 -10.00 -14.24 -2.44
C ASN A 55 -9.55 -14.19 -3.91
N ASN A 56 -8.68 -13.26 -4.30
CA ASN A 56 -8.23 -13.08 -5.68
C ASN A 56 -6.73 -13.37 -5.83
N GLN A 57 -6.38 -14.44 -6.53
CA GLN A 57 -5.00 -14.87 -6.79
C GLN A 57 -4.21 -13.89 -7.68
N ASP A 58 -4.91 -13.07 -8.47
CA ASP A 58 -4.34 -12.01 -9.31
C ASP A 58 -3.82 -10.81 -8.50
N LEU A 59 -4.07 -10.79 -7.19
CA LEU A 59 -3.68 -9.73 -6.27
C LEU A 59 -2.66 -10.23 -5.26
N SER A 60 -1.59 -9.47 -5.07
CA SER A 60 -0.66 -9.70 -3.96
C SER A 60 -0.15 -8.38 -3.40
N LEU A 61 0.17 -8.38 -2.11
CA LEU A 61 0.57 -7.19 -1.39
C LEU A 61 1.89 -7.43 -0.67
N VAL A 62 2.89 -6.61 -0.94
CA VAL A 62 4.13 -6.57 -0.17
C VAL A 62 4.21 -5.26 0.57
N ILE A 63 4.50 -5.31 1.86
CA ILE A 63 4.71 -4.13 2.70
C ILE A 63 6.03 -4.24 3.41
N LYS A 64 6.84 -3.19 3.30
CA LYS A 64 8.09 -3.04 4.06
C LYS A 64 7.94 -1.98 5.12
N LYS A 65 8.33 -2.34 6.35
CA LYS A 65 8.63 -1.42 7.45
C LYS A 65 10.00 -0.80 7.18
N VAL A 66 10.03 0.51 7.06
CA VAL A 66 11.24 1.26 6.76
C VAL A 66 11.63 2.12 7.97
N PRO A 67 12.84 1.95 8.53
CA PRO A 67 13.33 2.86 9.54
C PRO A 67 13.48 4.25 8.93
N TYR A 68 13.01 5.28 9.63
CA TYR A 68 13.44 6.63 9.29
C TYR A 68 14.93 6.71 9.63
N PRO A 69 15.81 7.18 8.73
CA PRO A 69 17.23 7.30 9.04
C PRO A 69 17.37 8.11 10.34
N ASN A 70 18.09 7.57 11.32
CA ASN A 70 18.35 8.26 12.59
C ASN A 70 19.11 9.55 12.26
N THR A 71 18.44 10.70 12.33
CA THR A 71 19.03 12.02 12.08
C THR A 71 19.91 12.50 13.23
N GLY A 72 20.48 11.58 14.03
CA GLY A 72 21.42 11.94 15.10
C GLY A 72 22.71 12.60 14.60
N GLN A 73 22.94 12.63 13.28
CA GLN A 73 24.11 13.27 12.66
C GLN A 73 23.77 14.13 11.43
N LEU A 74 22.49 14.35 11.12
CA LEU A 74 22.11 15.17 9.96
C LEU A 74 21.25 16.34 10.42
N ASN A 75 21.91 17.46 10.69
CA ASN A 75 21.29 18.78 10.60
C ASN A 75 20.64 18.88 9.21
N ASN A 76 19.31 18.71 9.13
CA ASN A 76 18.53 18.66 7.90
C ASN A 76 19.01 17.60 6.88
N PRO A 77 18.51 16.35 6.90
CA PRO A 77 18.60 15.51 5.72
C PRO A 77 17.90 16.24 4.57
N SER A 78 18.66 16.68 3.58
CA SER A 78 18.08 17.31 2.39
C SER A 78 17.05 16.34 1.79
N PHE A 79 15.90 16.86 1.32
CA PHE A 79 14.84 16.07 0.67
C PHE A 79 15.37 15.10 -0.41
N ALA A 80 16.52 15.43 -1.02
CA ALA A 80 17.22 14.60 -2.00
C ALA A 80 17.74 13.27 -1.42
N SER A 81 18.33 13.27 -0.22
CA SER A 81 18.87 12.06 0.43
C SER A 81 17.77 11.02 0.73
N LEU A 82 16.62 11.47 1.25
CA LEU A 82 15.44 10.63 1.46
C LEU A 82 14.86 10.12 0.13
N SER A 83 14.98 10.89 -0.95
CA SER A 83 14.51 10.48 -2.28
C SER A 83 15.34 9.34 -2.87
N TYR A 84 16.67 9.35 -2.67
CA TYR A 84 17.54 8.25 -3.10
C TYR A 84 17.32 6.97 -2.30
N GLN A 85 17.21 7.06 -0.98
CA GLN A 85 16.88 5.89 -0.15
C GLN A 85 15.52 5.28 -0.52
N LYS A 86 14.54 6.11 -0.90
CA LYS A 86 13.23 5.64 -1.39
C LYS A 86 13.33 4.80 -2.65
N ILE A 87 14.16 5.18 -3.62
CA ILE A 87 14.36 4.39 -4.85
C ILE A 87 14.84 2.99 -4.48
N ASN A 88 15.81 2.88 -3.56
CA ASN A 88 16.29 1.58 -3.09
C ASN A 88 15.18 0.76 -2.41
N PHE A 89 14.34 1.37 -1.58
CA PHE A 89 13.22 0.65 -0.97
C PHE A 89 12.18 0.17 -2.00
N TYR A 90 11.89 0.98 -3.02
CA TYR A 90 11.02 0.56 -4.11
C TYR A 90 11.67 -0.55 -4.94
N LYS A 91 12.97 -0.50 -5.21
CA LYS A 91 13.72 -1.56 -5.89
C LYS A 91 13.65 -2.86 -5.11
N GLU A 92 13.98 -2.85 -3.83
CA GLU A 92 13.89 -4.05 -2.99
C GLU A 92 12.47 -4.64 -2.96
N LEU A 93 11.44 -3.80 -2.83
CA LEU A 93 10.05 -4.27 -2.87
C LEU A 93 9.67 -4.85 -4.23
N LEU A 94 10.16 -4.25 -5.32
CA LEU A 94 9.95 -4.78 -6.66
C LEU A 94 10.69 -6.09 -6.85
N ASP A 95 11.93 -6.21 -6.38
CA ASP A 95 12.73 -7.44 -6.45
C ASP A 95 12.03 -8.57 -5.67
N ASP A 96 11.47 -8.26 -4.49
CA ASP A 96 10.64 -9.21 -3.72
C ASP A 96 9.41 -9.69 -4.53
N MET A 97 8.82 -8.79 -5.34
CA MET A 97 7.71 -9.15 -6.25
C MET A 97 8.20 -9.90 -7.49
N LEU A 98 9.39 -9.58 -8.01
CA LEU A 98 10.00 -10.15 -9.23
C LEU A 98 10.48 -11.59 -9.08
N SER A 99 10.56 -12.12 -7.84
CA SER A 99 10.66 -13.56 -7.58
C SER A 99 9.55 -14.40 -8.24
N THR A 100 8.55 -13.77 -8.87
CA THR A 100 7.42 -14.39 -9.57
C THR A 100 7.50 -14.33 -11.10
N ASN A 101 8.64 -13.96 -11.71
CA ASN A 101 8.84 -13.89 -13.17
C ASN A 101 7.91 -12.95 -13.97
N LYS A 102 7.11 -12.11 -13.30
CA LYS A 102 6.27 -11.10 -13.95
C LYS A 102 6.85 -9.72 -13.69
N ILE A 103 7.52 -9.14 -14.69
CA ILE A 103 8.08 -7.79 -14.61
C ILE A 103 6.94 -6.79 -14.82
N PRO A 104 6.59 -5.95 -13.83
CA PRO A 104 5.56 -4.95 -14.02
C PRO A 104 6.04 -3.91 -15.02
N SER A 105 5.26 -3.67 -16.07
CA SER A 105 5.55 -2.66 -17.11
C SER A 105 5.38 -1.23 -16.60
N LYS A 106 4.62 -1.04 -15.52
CA LYS A 106 4.24 0.26 -15.00
C LYS A 106 3.99 0.24 -13.49
N ILE A 107 4.40 1.29 -12.81
CA ILE A 107 4.13 1.51 -11.40
C ILE A 107 3.23 2.73 -11.26
N ILE A 108 2.11 2.55 -10.57
CA ILE A 108 1.13 3.61 -10.32
C ILE A 108 1.17 3.99 -8.83
N THR A 109 1.32 5.27 -8.54
CA THR A 109 1.34 5.80 -7.18
C THR A 109 0.38 6.97 -6.99
N LYS A 110 0.24 7.43 -5.75
CA LYS A 110 -0.66 8.52 -5.38
C LYS A 110 -0.05 9.88 -5.71
N TYR A 111 -0.76 10.65 -6.54
CA TYR A 111 -0.54 12.08 -6.69
C TYR A 111 -0.71 12.76 -5.32
N GLN A 112 0.30 13.54 -4.87
CA GLN A 112 0.36 14.21 -3.57
C GLN A 112 0.69 13.36 -2.33
N SER A 113 1.27 12.18 -2.52
CA SER A 113 2.09 11.61 -1.45
C SER A 113 3.23 12.59 -1.14
N ILE A 114 3.52 12.92 0.13
CA ILE A 114 4.79 13.61 0.53
C ILE A 114 6.02 12.84 -0.02
N ASN A 115 5.81 11.57 -0.38
CA ASN A 115 6.75 10.66 -0.99
C ASN A 115 6.36 10.26 -2.43
N GLY A 116 5.53 11.05 -3.10
CA GLY A 116 5.14 10.85 -4.50
C GLY A 116 6.24 11.31 -5.46
N PRO A 117 6.10 11.02 -6.75
CA PRO A 117 7.16 11.28 -7.70
C PRO A 117 7.30 12.77 -7.98
N SER A 118 8.52 13.28 -7.87
CA SER A 118 8.96 14.49 -8.56
C SER A 118 9.47 14.11 -9.96
N GLY A 119 9.57 15.07 -10.89
CA GLY A 119 10.17 14.81 -12.21
C GLY A 119 11.56 14.19 -12.11
N ILE A 120 12.39 14.69 -11.19
CA ILE A 120 13.74 14.17 -10.90
C ILE A 120 13.68 12.73 -10.38
N PHE A 121 12.77 12.43 -9.44
CA PHE A 121 12.60 11.07 -8.93
C PHE A 121 12.21 10.11 -10.05
N ASN A 122 11.27 10.51 -10.91
CA ASN A 122 10.80 9.69 -12.02
C ASN A 122 11.90 9.38 -13.02
N SER A 123 12.64 10.39 -13.50
CA SER A 123 13.74 10.17 -14.43
C SER A 123 14.80 9.23 -13.84
N LYS A 124 15.14 9.41 -12.56
CA LYS A 124 16.12 8.53 -11.92
C LYS A 124 15.58 7.11 -11.73
N PHE A 125 14.36 6.97 -11.23
CA PHE A 125 13.71 5.67 -11.04
C PHE A 125 13.62 4.90 -12.36
N GLN A 126 13.23 5.58 -13.44
CA GLN A 126 13.18 4.99 -14.79
C GLN A 126 14.57 4.55 -15.25
N SER A 127 15.61 5.40 -15.08
CA SER A 127 16.99 5.05 -15.44
C SER A 127 17.54 3.84 -14.66
N GLU A 128 17.11 3.64 -13.41
CA GLU A 128 17.62 2.55 -12.56
C GLU A 128 16.83 1.24 -12.68
N THR A 129 15.57 1.30 -13.10
CA THR A 129 14.65 0.14 -13.07
C THR A 129 14.07 -0.23 -14.42
N ASN A 130 14.26 0.63 -15.43
CA ASN A 130 13.62 0.57 -16.75
C ASN A 130 12.09 0.47 -16.67
N LYS A 131 11.47 1.15 -15.68
CA LYS A 131 10.03 1.12 -15.42
C LYS A 131 9.46 2.52 -15.33
N ASP A 132 8.27 2.70 -15.89
CA ASP A 132 7.53 3.95 -15.78
C ASP A 132 6.88 4.08 -14.41
N PHE A 133 7.03 5.27 -13.82
CA PHE A 133 6.48 5.60 -12.51
C PHE A 133 5.48 6.75 -12.65
N GLU A 134 4.19 6.41 -12.68
CA GLU A 134 3.10 7.36 -12.90
C GLU A 134 2.40 7.71 -11.60
N ALA A 135 2.15 9.00 -11.37
CA ALA A 135 1.25 9.45 -10.31
C ALA A 135 -0.18 9.61 -10.84
N LYS A 136 -1.13 8.95 -10.17
CA LYS A 136 -2.56 9.14 -10.39
C LYS A 136 -3.23 9.74 -9.16
N VAL A 137 -4.25 10.57 -9.40
CA VAL A 137 -5.10 11.09 -8.33
C VAL A 137 -5.84 9.91 -7.70
N THR A 138 -5.66 9.70 -6.39
CA THR A 138 -6.26 8.56 -5.67
C THR A 138 -7.80 8.55 -5.74
N TYR A 139 -8.44 9.70 -6.01
CA TYR A 139 -9.89 9.77 -6.22
C TYR A 139 -10.35 8.90 -7.41
N ASN A 140 -9.50 8.76 -8.43
CA ASN A 140 -9.84 8.11 -9.70
C ASN A 140 -9.44 6.62 -9.77
N SER A 141 -8.99 6.02 -8.66
CA SER A 141 -8.57 4.61 -8.65
C SER A 141 -8.98 3.94 -7.35
N ASN A 142 -9.83 2.92 -7.46
CA ASN A 142 -10.21 2.08 -6.33
C ASN A 142 -9.06 1.19 -5.89
N LEU A 143 -8.20 0.73 -6.80
CA LEU A 143 -7.01 -0.06 -6.45
C LEU A 143 -6.01 0.76 -5.63
N LEU A 144 -5.75 2.02 -5.97
CA LEU A 144 -4.90 2.90 -5.15
C LEU A 144 -5.50 3.19 -3.78
N GLN A 145 -6.84 3.24 -3.68
CA GLN A 145 -7.54 3.36 -2.41
C GLN A 145 -7.38 2.08 -1.59
N MET A 146 -7.60 0.91 -2.18
CA MET A 146 -7.43 -0.41 -1.57
C MET A 146 -6.00 -0.63 -1.08
N ALA A 147 -4.99 -0.47 -1.95
CA ALA A 147 -3.58 -0.65 -1.61
C ALA A 147 -3.17 0.20 -0.39
N SER A 148 -3.60 1.46 -0.39
CA SER A 148 -3.33 2.36 0.74
C SER A 148 -4.12 2.03 1.98
N PHE A 149 -5.33 1.52 1.83
CA PHE A 149 -6.17 1.12 2.95
C PHE A 149 -5.53 -0.07 3.66
N LEU A 150 -5.22 -1.13 2.92
CA LEU A 150 -4.52 -2.32 3.41
C LEU A 150 -3.18 -1.95 4.07
N CYS A 151 -2.37 -1.14 3.39
CA CYS A 151 -1.10 -0.69 3.95
C CYS A 151 -1.25 0.11 5.25
N SER A 152 -2.28 0.94 5.37
CA SER A 152 -2.54 1.70 6.58
C SER A 152 -3.07 0.84 7.71
N SER A 153 -3.90 -0.17 7.42
CA SER A 153 -4.39 -1.15 8.42
C SER A 153 -3.21 -1.91 9.03
N ILE A 154 -2.34 -2.45 8.17
CA ILE A 154 -1.13 -3.19 8.60
C ILE A 154 -0.19 -2.28 9.40
N ALA A 155 0.13 -1.10 8.88
CA ALA A 155 0.98 -0.14 9.58
C ALA A 155 0.41 0.29 10.95
N SER A 156 -0.91 0.33 11.07
CA SER A 156 -1.59 0.72 12.30
C SER A 156 -1.55 -0.35 13.38
N ASP A 157 -1.67 -1.63 13.01
CA ASP A 157 -1.49 -2.78 13.92
C ASP A 157 -0.04 -2.82 14.42
N VAL A 158 0.93 -2.76 13.49
CA VAL A 158 2.36 -2.82 13.82
C VAL A 158 2.79 -1.69 14.76
N ARG A 159 2.25 -0.48 14.56
CA ARG A 159 2.55 0.67 15.42
C ARG A 159 1.72 0.71 16.71
N LYS A 160 0.72 -0.17 16.88
CA LYS A 160 -0.24 -0.14 18.00
C LYS A 160 -0.93 1.22 18.16
N VAL A 161 -1.29 1.86 17.04
CA VAL A 161 -1.92 3.21 17.03
C VAL A 161 -3.42 3.19 16.68
N ALA A 162 -3.99 2.02 16.38
CA ALA A 162 -5.43 1.88 16.16
C ALA A 162 -6.18 2.04 17.49
N ARG A 163 -6.71 3.23 17.76
CA ARG A 163 -7.55 3.50 18.97
C ARG A 163 -9.04 3.63 18.67
N VAL A 164 -9.41 3.77 17.40
CA VAL A 164 -10.81 3.96 16.99
C VAL A 164 -11.43 2.59 16.69
N SER A 165 -12.58 2.28 17.30
CA SER A 165 -13.27 0.97 17.20
C SER A 165 -13.38 0.46 15.77
N LYS A 166 -13.87 1.29 14.84
CA LYS A 166 -14.00 0.96 13.41
C LYS A 166 -12.68 0.58 12.73
N LYS A 167 -11.55 1.17 13.17
CA LYS A 167 -10.23 0.87 12.62
C LYS A 167 -9.71 -0.48 13.15
N VAL A 168 -9.93 -0.72 14.45
CA VAL A 168 -9.63 -2.00 15.10
C VAL A 168 -10.44 -3.12 14.45
N GLU A 169 -11.74 -2.90 14.26
CA GLU A 169 -12.65 -3.86 13.63
C GLU A 169 -12.15 -4.29 12.24
N VAL A 170 -11.89 -3.33 11.35
CA VAL A 170 -11.44 -3.67 9.99
C VAL A 170 -10.05 -4.30 9.97
N THR A 171 -9.16 -3.88 10.88
CA THR A 171 -7.82 -4.48 10.99
C THR A 171 -7.91 -5.91 11.49
N ASN A 172 -8.75 -6.18 12.50
CA ASN A 172 -9.01 -7.52 13.01
C ASN A 172 -9.68 -8.41 11.96
N TYR A 173 -10.55 -7.84 11.13
CA TYR A 173 -11.15 -8.57 10.02
C TYR A 173 -10.13 -9.04 8.98
N LEU A 174 -9.20 -8.16 8.60
CA LEU A 174 -8.09 -8.56 7.71
C LEU A 174 -7.23 -9.65 8.37
N LYS A 175 -6.91 -9.50 9.66
CA LYS A 175 -6.14 -10.49 10.41
C LYS A 175 -6.83 -11.86 10.49
N SER A 176 -8.15 -11.88 10.70
CA SER A 176 -8.92 -13.12 10.75
C SER A 176 -8.94 -13.84 9.40
N LEU A 177 -9.10 -13.10 8.29
CA LEU A 177 -9.05 -13.72 6.96
C LEU A 177 -7.66 -14.25 6.60
N LEU A 178 -6.60 -13.60 7.09
CA LEU A 178 -5.21 -14.05 6.88
C LEU A 178 -4.75 -15.10 7.91
N ASN A 179 -5.60 -15.45 8.89
CA ASN A 179 -5.28 -16.34 10.00
C ASN A 179 -4.00 -15.94 10.77
N ILE A 180 -3.89 -14.65 11.14
CA ILE A 180 -2.75 -14.12 11.90
C ILE A 180 -3.19 -13.35 13.16
N ASP A 181 -2.41 -13.42 14.22
CA ASP A 181 -2.70 -12.69 15.46
C ASP A 181 -2.24 -11.21 15.41
N SER A 182 -1.07 -10.97 14.81
CA SER A 182 -0.51 -9.63 14.61
C SER A 182 0.34 -9.57 13.34
N PHE A 183 0.28 -8.43 12.67
CA PHE A 183 1.16 -8.14 11.54
C PHE A 183 2.62 -7.97 11.98
N ASN A 184 2.88 -7.55 13.22
CA ASN A 184 4.25 -7.30 13.68
C ASN A 184 5.05 -8.60 13.87
N THR A 185 4.40 -9.68 14.32
CA THR A 185 5.05 -10.99 14.52
C THR A 185 5.19 -11.77 13.22
N ASN A 186 4.38 -11.46 12.20
CA ASN A 186 4.41 -12.06 10.88
C ASN A 186 5.27 -11.27 9.88
N MET A 187 6.06 -10.29 10.34
CA MET A 187 7.02 -9.58 9.50
C MET A 187 8.36 -10.31 9.49
N ASP A 188 8.75 -10.86 8.34
CA ASP A 188 10.10 -11.39 8.11
C ASP A 188 11.03 -10.28 7.59
N ASN A 189 12.17 -10.07 8.25
CA ASN A 189 13.14 -9.02 7.90
C ASN A 189 12.50 -7.62 7.73
N GLY A 190 11.48 -7.32 8.55
CA GLY A 190 10.74 -6.06 8.49
C GLY A 190 9.78 -5.94 7.29
N LYS A 191 9.49 -7.04 6.59
CA LYS A 191 8.57 -7.10 5.46
C LYS A 191 7.44 -8.07 5.77
N ILE A 192 6.26 -7.83 5.20
CA ILE A 192 5.20 -8.82 5.11
C ILE A 192 4.79 -8.97 3.65
N ILE A 193 4.69 -10.21 3.21
CA ILE A 193 4.26 -10.59 1.87
C ILE A 193 2.95 -11.34 2.03
N ILE A 194 1.88 -10.82 1.44
CA ILE A 194 0.58 -11.46 1.37
C ILE A 194 0.38 -11.88 -0.08
N LYS A 195 0.56 -13.17 -0.33
CA LYS A 195 0.25 -13.87 -1.59
C LYS A 195 -0.96 -14.76 -1.31
N ILE A 196 -1.94 -14.70 -2.19
CA ILE A 196 -3.18 -15.49 -2.13
C ILE A 196 -3.08 -16.63 -3.15
#